data_AF-A0A844D181-F1
#
_entry.id   AF-A0A844D181-F1
#
_cell.length_a   1.000
_cell.length_b   1.000
_cell.length_c   1.000
_cell.angle_alpha   90.00
_cell.angle_beta   90.00
_cell.angle_gamma   90.00
#
_symmetry.space_group_name_H-M   'P 1'
#
loop_
_entity.id
_entity.type
_entity.pdbx_description
1 polymer ?
#
loop_
_entity_poly.entity_id
_entity_poly.type
_entity_poly.pdbx_seq_one_letter_code
_entity_poly.pdbx_strand_id
1 'polypeptide(L)'
;MKHTTDIRVLLRHINRASEFLRWLQADGDHLIASAYLLGGPNWAQRARSVVKAAREGRDLSARRVALKGLQHLLHLDLVQDLKSQEALCFARLHPDDPRADVARQCAEAMSRGVRALEALRLVGIKGSA
;
A
#
# COMPACT_ATOMS: atom_id res chain seq x y z
N MET A 1 26.95 19.62 12.58
CA MET A 1 26.47 18.28 13.03
C MET A 1 25.11 17.86 12.45
N LYS A 2 24.70 18.32 11.25
CA LYS A 2 23.39 17.95 10.65
C LYS A 2 23.44 16.70 9.75
N HIS A 3 24.60 16.40 9.15
CA HIS A 3 24.75 15.30 8.18
C HIS A 3 24.53 13.89 8.77
N THR A 4 24.95 13.64 10.01
CA THR A 4 24.84 12.30 10.62
C THR A 4 23.40 11.91 10.94
N THR A 5 22.53 12.88 11.27
CA THR A 5 21.11 12.66 11.48
C THR A 5 20.39 12.40 10.16
N ASP A 6 20.78 13.11 9.10
CA ASP A 6 20.22 12.96 7.75
C ASP A 6 20.46 11.54 7.20
N ILE A 7 21.68 11.04 7.33
CA ILE A 7 22.06 9.69 6.87
C ILE A 7 21.28 8.60 7.62
N ARG A 8 21.14 8.70 8.95
CA ARG A 8 20.39 7.69 9.74
C ARG A 8 18.91 7.68 9.39
N VAL A 9 18.33 8.85 9.13
CA VAL A 9 16.93 8.98 8.70
C VAL A 9 16.75 8.38 7.31
N LEU A 10 17.64 8.68 6.37
CA LEU A 10 17.64 8.11 5.02
C LEU A 10 17.73 6.58 5.06
N LEU A 11 18.70 6.01 5.78
CA LEU A 11 18.87 4.56 5.91
C LEU A 11 17.63 3.88 6.49
N ARG A 12 16.96 4.52 7.46
CA ARG A 12 15.69 4.01 8.02
C ARG A 12 14.58 3.98 6.97
N HIS A 13 14.48 5.00 6.13
CA HIS A 13 13.49 5.03 5.04
C HIS A 13 13.80 3.99 3.95
N ILE A 14 15.08 3.78 3.63
CA ILE A 14 15.52 2.74 2.68
C ILE A 14 15.13 1.36 3.22
N ASN A 15 15.49 1.06 4.47
CA ASN A 15 15.16 -0.23 5.08
C ASN A 15 13.65 -0.48 5.08
N ARG A 16 12.84 0.52 5.44
CA ARG A 16 11.37 0.39 5.44
C ARG A 16 10.79 0.18 4.04
N ALA A 17 11.33 0.85 3.02
CA ALA A 17 10.90 0.62 1.64
C ALA A 17 11.30 -0.78 1.15
N SER A 18 12.49 -1.25 1.49
CA SER A 18 12.93 -2.61 1.20
C SER A 18 12.09 -3.67 1.92
N GLU A 19 11.76 -3.45 3.20
CA GLU A 19 10.84 -4.31 3.95
C GLU A 19 9.46 -4.35 3.31
N PHE A 20 8.94 -3.20 2.88
CA PHE A 20 7.67 -3.13 2.18
C PHE A 20 7.68 -3.88 0.83
N LEU A 21 8.76 -3.79 0.07
CA LEU A 21 8.93 -4.55 -1.17
C LEU A 21 8.97 -6.06 -0.90
N ARG A 22 9.71 -6.50 0.14
CA ARG A 22 9.73 -7.92 0.54
C ARG A 22 8.35 -8.40 0.98
N TRP A 23 7.63 -7.59 1.73
CA TRP A 23 6.25 -7.88 2.12
C TRP A 23 5.33 -7.99 0.89
N LEU A 24 5.41 -7.07 -0.08
CA LEU A 24 4.63 -7.17 -1.32
C LEU A 24 4.94 -8.43 -2.13
N GLN A 25 6.18 -8.93 -2.07
CA GLN A 25 6.57 -10.16 -2.74
C GLN A 25 6.00 -11.41 -2.04
N ALA A 26 6.12 -11.47 -0.72
CA ALA A 26 5.71 -12.60 0.12
C ALA A 26 4.19 -12.66 0.33
N ASP A 27 3.59 -11.54 0.71
CA ASP A 27 2.19 -11.43 1.15
C ASP A 27 1.29 -10.70 0.15
N GLY A 28 1.78 -10.45 -1.07
CA GLY A 28 1.03 -9.74 -2.11
C GLY A 28 -0.31 -10.38 -2.46
N ASP A 29 -0.46 -11.70 -2.28
CA ASP A 29 -1.72 -12.38 -2.55
C ASP A 29 -2.80 -12.05 -1.49
N HIS A 30 -2.40 -11.79 -0.23
CA HIS A 30 -3.30 -11.27 0.81
C HIS A 30 -3.78 -9.85 0.47
N LEU A 31 -2.91 -9.01 -0.09
CA LEU A 31 -3.29 -7.68 -0.57
C LEU A 31 -4.31 -7.77 -1.72
N ILE A 32 -4.11 -8.70 -2.67
CA ILE A 32 -5.05 -8.91 -3.79
C ILE A 32 -6.41 -9.39 -3.27
N ALA A 33 -6.43 -10.35 -2.35
CA ALA A 33 -7.65 -10.87 -1.76
C ALA A 33 -8.40 -9.78 -0.97
N SER A 34 -7.68 -8.97 -0.19
CA SER A 34 -8.26 -7.85 0.57
C SER A 34 -8.83 -6.76 -0.34
N ALA A 35 -8.13 -6.43 -1.44
CA ALA A 35 -8.62 -5.48 -2.42
C ALA A 35 -9.88 -5.99 -3.15
N TYR A 36 -9.95 -7.30 -3.43
CA TYR A 36 -11.16 -7.93 -3.96
C TYR A 36 -12.32 -7.88 -2.97
N LEU A 37 -12.05 -8.18 -1.70
CA LEU A 37 -13.05 -8.18 -0.64
C LEU A 37 -13.70 -6.79 -0.47
N LEU A 38 -12.88 -5.74 -0.43
CA LEU A 38 -13.32 -4.39 -0.11
C LEU A 38 -13.80 -3.57 -1.31
N GLY A 39 -13.32 -3.88 -2.53
CA GLY A 39 -13.62 -3.09 -3.73
C GLY A 39 -13.92 -3.90 -4.99
N GLY A 40 -13.89 -5.22 -4.90
CA GLY A 40 -14.20 -6.10 -6.02
C GLY A 40 -13.08 -6.23 -7.07
N PRO A 41 -13.40 -6.75 -8.26
CA PRO A 41 -12.42 -7.19 -9.25
C PRO A 41 -11.51 -6.07 -9.79
N ASN A 42 -12.03 -4.85 -9.93
CA ASN A 42 -11.24 -3.71 -10.42
C ASN A 42 -10.10 -3.36 -9.45
N TRP A 43 -10.38 -3.41 -8.15
CA TRP A 43 -9.39 -3.17 -7.10
C TRP A 43 -8.41 -4.32 -6.96
N ALA A 44 -8.88 -5.57 -7.08
CA ALA A 44 -8.02 -6.73 -7.16
C ALA A 44 -7.03 -6.64 -8.33
N GLN A 45 -7.47 -6.15 -9.50
CA GLN A 45 -6.60 -5.95 -10.66
C GLN A 45 -5.53 -4.87 -10.42
N ARG A 46 -5.90 -3.78 -9.74
CA ARG A 46 -4.93 -2.75 -9.32
C ARG A 46 -3.88 -3.33 -8.36
N ALA A 47 -4.30 -4.11 -7.37
CA ALA A 47 -3.41 -4.81 -6.45
C ALA A 47 -2.47 -5.77 -7.20
N ARG A 48 -2.99 -6.57 -8.13
CA ARG A 48 -2.18 -7.47 -8.97
C ARG A 48 -1.10 -6.71 -9.74
N SER A 49 -1.42 -5.55 -10.31
CA SER A 49 -0.44 -4.73 -11.03
C SER A 49 0.71 -4.26 -10.12
N VAL A 50 0.42 -3.88 -8.88
CA VAL A 50 1.42 -3.47 -7.88
C VAL A 50 2.27 -4.65 -7.44
N VAL A 51 1.63 -5.77 -7.07
CA VAL A 51 2.32 -6.98 -6.61
C VAL A 51 3.22 -7.56 -7.71
N LYS A 52 2.72 -7.61 -8.95
CA LYS A 52 3.51 -8.05 -10.11
C LYS A 52 4.75 -7.18 -10.29
N ALA A 53 4.62 -5.86 -10.20
CA ALA A 53 5.76 -4.96 -10.30
C ALA A 53 6.79 -5.17 -9.19
N ALA A 54 6.34 -5.37 -7.95
CA ALA A 54 7.22 -5.67 -6.83
C ALA A 54 7.96 -7.01 -7.00
N ARG A 55 7.27 -8.05 -7.50
CA ARG A 55 7.85 -9.38 -7.79
C ARG A 55 8.87 -9.35 -8.92
N GLU A 56 8.65 -8.50 -9.93
CA GLU A 56 9.58 -8.32 -11.05
C GLU A 56 10.72 -7.32 -10.74
N GLY A 57 10.80 -6.81 -9.50
CA GLY A 57 11.81 -5.81 -9.11
C GLY A 57 11.67 -4.47 -9.83
N ARG A 58 10.48 -4.18 -10.40
CA ARG A 58 10.21 -2.94 -11.12
C ARG A 58 9.93 -1.80 -10.15
N ASP A 59 10.28 -0.59 -10.58
CA ASP A 59 9.98 0.62 -9.81
C ASP A 59 8.46 0.80 -9.65
N LEU A 60 8.04 1.05 -8.40
CA LEU A 60 6.66 1.30 -8.02
C LEU A 60 6.25 2.76 -8.20
N SER A 61 7.19 3.66 -8.53
CA SER A 61 6.90 5.09 -8.77
C SER A 61 5.82 5.30 -9.83
N ALA A 62 5.84 4.53 -10.92
CA ALA A 62 4.85 4.56 -11.98
C ALA A 62 3.45 4.08 -11.54
N ARG A 63 3.36 3.40 -10.38
CA ARG A 63 2.12 2.85 -9.81
C ARG A 63 1.67 3.60 -8.55
N ARG A 64 2.20 4.81 -8.32
CA ARG A 64 1.88 5.63 -7.14
C ARG A 64 0.38 5.88 -6.97
N VAL A 65 -0.33 6.17 -8.05
CA VAL A 65 -1.79 6.40 -8.00
C VAL A 65 -2.51 5.13 -7.55
N ALA A 66 -2.09 3.96 -8.05
CA ALA A 66 -2.65 2.68 -7.63
C ALA A 66 -2.31 2.37 -6.16
N LEU A 67 -1.08 2.60 -5.72
CA LEU A 67 -0.66 2.43 -4.31
C LEU A 67 -1.48 3.29 -3.36
N LYS A 68 -1.65 4.58 -3.68
CA LYS A 68 -2.49 5.49 -2.88
C LYS A 68 -3.95 5.06 -2.89
N GLY A 69 -4.48 4.71 -4.06
CA GLY A 69 -5.85 4.19 -4.17
C GLY A 69 -6.08 2.95 -3.31
N LEU A 70 -5.14 1.99 -3.34
CA LEU A 70 -5.21 0.78 -2.52
C LEU A 70 -5.13 1.11 -1.03
N GLN A 71 -4.29 2.06 -0.65
CA GLN A 71 -4.24 2.55 0.73
C GLN A 71 -5.59 3.13 1.15
N HIS A 72 -6.19 4.03 0.34
CA HIS A 72 -7.51 4.61 0.63
C HIS A 72 -8.62 3.55 0.71
N LEU A 73 -8.63 2.57 -0.20
CA LEU A 73 -9.57 1.45 -0.16
C LEU A 73 -9.45 0.66 1.16
N LEU A 74 -8.22 0.31 1.55
CA LEU A 74 -7.96 -0.49 2.76
C LEU A 74 -8.28 0.26 4.06
N HIS A 75 -8.24 1.60 4.05
CA HIS A 75 -8.67 2.42 5.19
C HIS A 75 -10.17 2.77 5.13
N LEU A 76 -10.91 2.20 4.16
CA LEU A 76 -12.33 2.44 3.95
C LEU A 76 -12.67 3.90 3.62
N ASP A 77 -11.72 4.68 3.11
CA ASP A 77 -11.95 6.09 2.75
C ASP A 77 -12.94 6.24 1.58
N LEU A 78 -13.21 5.16 0.85
CA LEU A 78 -14.04 5.15 -0.36
C LEU A 78 -15.49 4.71 -0.12
N VAL A 79 -15.87 4.38 1.11
CA VAL A 79 -17.23 3.90 1.44
C VAL A 79 -18.24 5.03 1.69
N GLN A 80 -17.83 6.30 1.47
CA GLN A 80 -18.68 7.47 1.73
C GLN A 80 -19.86 7.59 0.76
N ASP A 81 -19.69 7.12 -0.48
CA ASP A 81 -20.81 7.01 -1.42
C ASP A 81 -21.47 5.63 -1.27
N LEU A 82 -22.67 5.62 -0.67
CA LEU A 82 -23.46 4.41 -0.42
C LEU A 82 -23.84 3.63 -1.69
N LYS A 83 -23.77 4.26 -2.87
CA LYS A 83 -24.02 3.59 -4.16
C LYS A 83 -22.75 3.03 -4.80
N SER A 84 -21.59 3.33 -4.24
CA SER A 84 -20.32 2.83 -4.76
C SER A 84 -20.19 1.32 -4.58
N GLN A 85 -19.41 0.69 -5.45
CA GLN A 85 -19.14 -0.74 -5.36
C GLN A 85 -18.42 -1.08 -4.05
N GLU A 86 -17.57 -0.17 -3.58
CA GLU A 86 -16.81 -0.25 -2.34
C GLU A 86 -17.73 -0.25 -1.12
N ALA A 87 -18.74 0.64 -1.07
CA ALA A 87 -19.73 0.66 0.00
C ALA A 87 -20.59 -0.62 0.03
N LEU A 88 -20.96 -1.14 -1.14
CA LEU A 88 -21.70 -2.41 -1.24
C LEU A 88 -20.85 -3.62 -0.79
N CYS A 89 -19.57 -3.64 -1.16
CA CYS A 89 -18.62 -4.65 -0.71
C CYS A 89 -18.43 -4.61 0.81
N PHE A 90 -18.26 -3.40 1.37
CA PHE A 90 -18.13 -3.20 2.81
C PHE A 90 -19.40 -3.59 3.58
N ALA A 91 -20.59 -3.21 3.10
CA ALA A 91 -21.87 -3.54 3.74
C ALA A 91 -22.14 -5.06 3.81
N ARG A 92 -21.49 -5.85 2.94
CA ARG A 92 -21.56 -7.32 2.93
C ARG A 92 -20.54 -7.97 3.87
N LEU A 93 -19.58 -7.22 4.37
CA LEU A 93 -18.53 -7.73 5.24
C LEU A 93 -19.03 -7.82 6.68
N HIS A 94 -18.98 -9.02 7.24
CA HIS A 94 -19.31 -9.23 8.65
C HIS A 94 -18.16 -8.70 9.53
N PRO A 95 -18.42 -8.05 10.68
CA PRO A 95 -17.37 -7.55 11.57
C PRO A 95 -16.44 -8.66 12.09
N ASP A 96 -16.96 -9.87 12.31
CA ASP A 96 -16.18 -11.04 12.73
C ASP A 96 -15.60 -11.87 11.56
N ASP A 97 -15.63 -11.34 10.33
CA ASP A 97 -15.04 -12.03 9.19
C ASP A 97 -13.50 -12.04 9.34
N PRO A 98 -12.83 -13.19 9.41
CA PRO A 98 -11.37 -13.26 9.55
C PRO A 98 -10.64 -12.59 8.37
N ARG A 99 -11.29 -12.43 7.22
CA ARG A 99 -10.74 -11.72 6.06
C ARG A 99 -10.69 -10.20 6.29
N ALA A 100 -11.52 -9.65 7.17
CA ALA A 100 -11.46 -8.26 7.59
C ALA A 100 -10.17 -7.98 8.38
N ASP A 101 -9.75 -8.91 9.24
CA ASP A 101 -8.47 -8.81 9.96
C ASP A 101 -7.27 -8.84 9.02
N VAL A 102 -7.29 -9.70 8.01
CA VAL A 102 -6.25 -9.71 6.96
C VAL A 102 -6.22 -8.38 6.21
N ALA A 103 -7.39 -7.81 5.88
CA ALA A 103 -7.46 -6.51 5.22
C ALA A 103 -6.90 -5.39 6.09
N ARG A 104 -7.17 -5.41 7.41
CA ARG A 104 -6.59 -4.46 8.38
C ARG A 104 -5.07 -4.59 8.45
N GLN A 105 -4.53 -5.79 8.51
CA GLN A 105 -3.08 -6.02 8.48
C GLN A 105 -2.46 -5.49 7.17
N CYS A 106 -3.12 -5.72 6.03
CA CYS A 106 -2.71 -5.17 4.74
C CYS A 106 -2.74 -3.62 4.76
N ALA A 107 -3.74 -3.01 5.38
CA ALA A 107 -3.86 -1.56 5.52
C ALA A 107 -2.66 -0.96 6.28
N GLU A 108 -2.27 -1.59 7.39
CA GLU A 108 -1.12 -1.16 8.19
C GLU A 108 0.20 -1.28 7.40
N ALA A 109 0.41 -2.42 6.74
CA ALA A 109 1.59 -2.65 5.91
C ALA A 109 1.69 -1.63 4.75
N MET A 110 0.57 -1.38 4.06
CA MET A 110 0.45 -0.38 2.99
C MET A 110 0.73 1.04 3.51
N SER A 111 0.17 1.42 4.66
CA SER A 111 0.40 2.75 5.24
C SER A 111 1.87 2.99 5.60
N ARG A 112 2.54 1.99 6.16
CA ARG A 112 3.98 2.06 6.48
C ARG A 112 4.82 2.14 5.20
N GLY A 113 4.49 1.31 4.22
CA GLY A 113 5.19 1.22 2.94
C GLY A 113 5.09 2.47 2.08
N VAL A 114 3.87 2.98 1.86
CA VAL A 114 3.63 4.19 1.07
C VAL A 114 4.33 5.40 1.69
N ARG A 115 4.26 5.56 3.02
CA ARG A 115 4.98 6.63 3.73
C ARG A 115 6.50 6.51 3.57
N ALA A 116 7.05 5.30 3.59
CA ALA A 116 8.49 5.09 3.39
C ALA A 116 8.93 5.47 1.96
N LEU A 117 8.15 5.07 0.95
CA LEU A 117 8.41 5.42 -0.45
C LEU A 117 8.31 6.94 -0.69
N GLU A 118 7.32 7.61 -0.09
CA GLU A 118 7.19 9.06 -0.19
C GLU A 118 8.33 9.80 0.51
N ALA A 119 8.76 9.35 1.68
CA ALA A 119 9.89 9.92 2.40
C ALA A 119 11.20 9.79 1.62
N LEU A 120 11.47 8.61 1.02
CA LEU A 120 12.63 8.41 0.15
C LEU A 120 12.64 9.37 -1.03
N ARG A 121 11.48 9.57 -1.67
CA ARG A 121 11.35 10.52 -2.77
C ARG A 121 11.68 11.94 -2.34
N LEU A 122 11.16 12.39 -1.19
CA LEU A 122 11.40 13.75 -0.71
C LEU A 122 12.88 14.00 -0.39
N VAL A 123 13.59 12.99 0.11
CA VAL A 123 15.04 13.08 0.33
C VAL A 123 15.81 13.04 -0.99
N GLY A 124 15.42 12.17 -1.93
CA GLY A 124 16.01 12.10 -3.28
C GLY A 124 15.88 13.41 -4.07
N ILE A 125 14.75 14.13 -3.92
CA ILE A 125 14.55 15.45 -4.53
C ILE A 125 15.47 16.51 -3.89
N LYS A 126 15.74 16.41 -2.58
CA LYS A 126 16.63 17.35 -1.87
C LYS A 126 18.12 17.14 -2.17
N GLY A 127 18.51 15.96 -2.66
CA GLY A 127 19.90 15.63 -3.01
C GLY A 127 20.29 15.91 -4.47
N SER A 128 19.37 16.41 -5.31
CA SER A 128 19.61 16.72 -6.73
C SER A 128 19.47 18.22 -7.06
N ALA A 129 19.65 19.10 -6.06
CA ALA A 129 19.70 20.55 -6.23
C ALA A 129 21.08 21.10 -5.89
#